data_AF-A0A7W4CWV0-F1
#
_entry.id   AF-A0A7W4CWV0-F1
#
_cell.length_a   1.000
_cell.length_b   1.000
_cell.length_c   1.000
_cell.angle_alpha   90.00
_cell.angle_beta   90.00
_cell.angle_gamma   90.00
#
_symmetry.space_group_name_H-M   'P 1'
#
loop_
_entity.id
_entity.type
_entity.pdbx_description
1 polymer ?
#
loop_
_entity_poly.entity_id
_entity_poly.type
_entity_poly.pdbx_seq_one_letter_code
_entity_poly.pdbx_strand_id
1 'polypeptide(L)'
;MWAPVDSDRLADLHGPAMTLGFMGTLISLERAQALRSPLAYLAPALLGAGSLALIAGAPPLLGELLLLDGGLAFLAVAVALWLRAPLPLVAAQALGTLFVPLAAAAILLADIPAALPLLAAFVVITIAAERAELAQLTMGARAVPMLLALATVVALGAALATALPAVGYRVLGLGCLLVAAWLLRDDVGRRMIRGTGFRRFNAAALLAGNGWLAVAGAVWLVVGQPVAAGHHDATIHGVFLGFGVSMIMAHAPTIFPAVIGRPLPYRRSMWLPLGLLHAGMTARILGDLLAVGDLYRTGGTLTVIAMLVFALTVIASAVRG
;
A
#
# COMPACT_ATOMS: atom_id res chain seq x y z
N MET A 1 16.07 -7.90 -5.09
CA MET A 1 15.34 -7.33 -6.24
C MET A 1 16.26 -6.35 -6.96
N TRP A 2 16.05 -6.04 -8.24
CA TRP A 2 16.91 -5.09 -8.96
C TRP A 2 16.43 -3.65 -8.77
N ALA A 3 17.38 -2.71 -8.64
CA ALA A 3 17.13 -1.28 -8.59
C ALA A 3 17.90 -0.57 -9.73
N PRO A 4 17.36 0.52 -10.32
CA PRO A 4 18.01 1.27 -11.40
C PRO A 4 19.16 2.17 -10.91
N VAL A 5 19.76 1.84 -9.76
CA VAL A 5 20.87 2.54 -9.12
C VAL A 5 21.83 1.49 -8.56
N ASP A 6 23.14 1.72 -8.69
CA ASP A 6 24.18 0.83 -8.17
C ASP A 6 24.32 1.01 -6.64
N SER A 7 23.35 0.47 -5.90
CA SER A 7 23.35 0.48 -4.44
C SER A 7 22.61 -0.73 -3.86
N ASP A 8 23.35 -1.68 -3.31
CA ASP A 8 22.79 -2.86 -2.63
C ASP A 8 21.91 -2.45 -1.45
N ARG A 9 22.33 -1.42 -0.70
CA ARG A 9 21.56 -0.86 0.41
C ARG A 9 20.16 -0.40 -0.02
N LEU A 10 20.07 0.36 -1.11
CA LEU A 10 18.77 0.84 -1.61
C LEU A 10 17.94 -0.33 -2.18
N ALA A 11 18.59 -1.29 -2.84
CA ALA A 11 17.94 -2.48 -3.34
C ALA A 11 17.30 -3.32 -2.23
N ASP A 12 17.90 -3.36 -1.04
CA ASP A 12 17.37 -4.11 0.11
C ASP A 12 16.35 -3.31 0.92
N LEU A 13 16.62 -2.02 1.17
CA LEU A 13 15.81 -1.21 2.10
C LEU A 13 14.61 -0.51 1.47
N HIS A 14 14.51 -0.43 0.13
CA HIS A 14 13.40 0.31 -0.50
C HIS A 14 12.02 -0.25 -0.17
N GLY A 15 11.87 -1.56 0.02
CA GLY A 15 10.57 -2.18 0.34
C GLY A 15 9.99 -1.67 1.68
N PRO A 16 10.71 -1.86 2.80
CA PRO A 16 10.35 -1.27 4.09
C PRO A 16 10.24 0.25 4.05
N ALA A 17 11.17 0.94 3.37
CA ALA A 17 11.15 2.40 3.28
C ALA A 17 9.90 2.93 2.56
N MET A 18 9.48 2.29 1.48
CA MET A 18 8.27 2.67 0.75
C MET A 18 7.00 2.32 1.54
N THR A 19 6.98 1.17 2.22
CA THR A 19 5.75 0.70 2.86
C THR A 19 5.55 1.27 4.26
N LEU A 20 6.54 1.15 5.15
CA LEU A 20 6.46 1.69 6.51
C LEU A 20 6.75 3.19 6.53
N GLY A 21 7.77 3.63 5.78
CA GLY A 21 8.13 5.04 5.68
C GLY A 21 7.11 5.83 4.87
N PHE A 22 7.10 5.68 3.54
CA PHE A 22 6.25 6.51 2.68
C PHE A 22 4.74 6.27 2.91
N MET A 23 4.24 5.04 2.72
CA MET A 23 2.80 4.77 2.87
C MET A 23 2.35 4.89 4.34
N GLY A 24 3.12 4.33 5.28
CA GLY A 24 2.84 4.42 6.70
C GLY A 24 2.78 5.86 7.20
N THR A 25 3.72 6.73 6.81
CA THR A 25 3.65 8.18 7.12
C THR A 25 2.41 8.83 6.53
N LEU A 26 2.09 8.59 5.26
CA LEU A 26 0.91 9.22 4.63
C LEU A 26 -0.40 8.84 5.35
N ILE A 27 -0.60 7.55 5.59
CA ILE A 27 -1.82 7.04 6.21
C ILE A 27 -1.90 7.50 7.68
N SER A 28 -0.80 7.39 8.43
CA SER A 28 -0.77 7.81 9.84
C SER A 28 -0.96 9.33 10.00
N LEU A 29 -0.49 10.13 9.06
CA LEU A 29 -0.70 11.58 9.05
C LEU A 29 -2.18 11.95 8.89
N GLU A 30 -2.89 11.29 7.99
CA GLU A 30 -4.33 11.48 7.82
C GLU A 30 -5.09 11.11 9.10
N ARG A 31 -4.71 9.97 9.72
CA ARG A 31 -5.34 9.53 10.98
C ARG A 31 -4.99 10.46 12.15
N ALA A 32 -3.78 11.00 12.20
CA ALA A 32 -3.38 12.00 13.19
C ALA A 32 -4.22 13.28 13.09
N GLN A 33 -4.47 13.74 11.86
CA GLN A 33 -5.34 14.88 11.59
C GLN A 33 -6.79 14.61 12.03
N ALA A 34 -7.32 13.41 11.76
CA ALA A 34 -8.65 13.01 12.21
C ALA A 34 -8.78 12.97 13.75
N LEU A 35 -7.73 12.53 14.44
CA LEU A 35 -7.70 12.49 15.90
C LEU A 35 -7.61 13.89 16.54
N ARG A 36 -7.04 14.87 15.83
CA ARG A 36 -6.86 16.27 16.29
C ARG A 36 -6.02 16.40 17.56
N SER A 37 -5.02 15.54 17.72
CA SER A 37 -4.06 15.60 18.84
C SER A 37 -2.66 15.90 18.31
N PRO A 38 -1.91 16.86 18.90
CA PRO A 38 -0.53 17.14 18.47
C PRO A 38 0.39 15.93 18.67
N LEU A 39 0.13 15.10 19.68
CA LEU A 39 0.92 13.88 19.93
C LEU A 39 0.71 12.82 18.84
N ALA A 40 -0.43 12.85 18.13
CA ALA A 40 -0.70 11.88 17.06
C ALA A 40 0.27 12.03 15.88
N TYR A 41 0.88 13.22 15.71
CA TYR A 41 1.88 13.48 14.68
C TYR A 41 3.24 12.84 14.98
N LEU A 42 3.46 12.29 16.17
CA LEU A 42 4.65 11.47 16.44
C LEU A 42 4.69 10.22 15.56
N ALA A 43 3.54 9.61 15.26
CA ALA A 43 3.46 8.43 14.40
C ALA A 43 4.04 8.68 12.99
N PRO A 44 3.50 9.63 12.19
CA PRO A 44 4.06 9.91 10.87
C PRO A 44 5.50 10.43 10.92
N ALA A 45 5.87 11.20 11.96
CA ALA A 45 7.22 11.72 12.13
C ALA A 45 8.26 10.61 12.35
N LEU A 46 7.98 9.65 13.24
CA LEU A 46 8.86 8.53 13.53
C LEU A 46 8.98 7.56 12.35
N LEU A 47 7.86 7.23 11.69
CA LEU A 47 7.87 6.40 10.47
C LEU A 47 8.72 7.03 9.35
N GLY A 48 8.53 8.34 9.14
CA GLY A 48 9.28 9.09 8.13
C GLY A 48 10.76 9.19 8.49
N ALA A 49 11.07 9.54 9.74
CA ALA A 49 12.44 9.66 10.23
C ALA A 49 13.19 8.32 10.20
N GLY A 50 12.55 7.22 10.61
CA GLY A 50 13.14 5.88 10.58
C GLY A 50 13.50 5.46 9.15
N SER A 51 12.59 5.66 8.20
CA SER A 51 12.87 5.40 6.79
C SER A 51 13.98 6.28 6.22
N LEU A 52 14.00 7.57 6.55
CA LEU A 52 15.06 8.49 6.10
C LEU A 52 16.41 8.12 6.72
N ALA A 53 16.45 7.70 7.98
CA ALA A 53 17.66 7.25 8.65
C ALA A 53 18.26 6.02 7.96
N LEU A 54 17.42 5.03 7.60
CA LEU A 54 17.82 3.83 6.86
C LEU A 54 18.40 4.19 5.47
N ILE A 55 17.71 5.07 4.72
CA ILE A 55 18.16 5.50 3.38
C ILE A 55 19.45 6.31 3.45
N ALA A 56 19.57 7.23 4.42
CA ALA A 56 20.71 8.12 4.59
C ALA A 56 21.97 7.41 5.12
N GLY A 57 21.86 6.14 5.52
CA GLY A 57 22.98 5.36 6.01
C GLY A 57 23.33 5.57 7.48
N ALA A 58 22.36 6.03 8.28
CA ALA A 58 22.46 5.97 9.73
C ALA A 58 22.57 4.49 10.19
N PRO A 59 22.96 4.23 11.45
CA PRO A 59 22.98 2.86 11.99
C PRO A 59 21.62 2.17 11.76
N PRO A 60 21.58 0.96 11.15
CA PRO A 60 20.32 0.29 10.82
C PRO A 60 19.36 0.16 12.00
N LEU A 61 19.91 -0.21 13.17
CA LEU A 61 19.16 -0.32 14.41
C LEU A 61 18.40 0.95 14.78
N LEU A 62 18.99 2.15 14.56
CA LEU A 62 18.30 3.41 14.82
C LEU A 62 17.07 3.56 13.91
N GLY A 63 17.23 3.29 12.63
CA GLY A 63 16.14 3.37 11.66
C GLY A 63 15.03 2.35 11.95
N GLU A 64 15.39 1.11 12.26
CA GLU A 64 14.46 0.04 12.61
C GLU A 64 13.69 0.30 13.91
N LEU A 65 14.36 0.81 14.94
CA LEU A 65 13.70 1.21 16.19
C LEU A 65 12.74 2.38 15.98
N LEU A 66 13.12 3.39 15.19
CA LEU A 66 12.23 4.49 14.83
C LEU A 66 10.99 4.00 14.05
N LEU A 67 11.15 3.04 13.15
CA LEU A 67 10.02 2.42 12.45
C LEU A 67 9.10 1.65 13.40
N LEU A 68 9.68 0.93 14.38
CA LEU A 68 8.92 0.22 15.40
C LEU A 68 8.14 1.18 16.30
N ASP A 69 8.80 2.21 16.83
CA ASP A 69 8.19 3.24 17.68
C ASP A 69 7.10 4.00 16.92
N GLY A 70 7.36 4.34 15.65
CA GLY A 70 6.36 4.95 14.76
C GLY A 70 5.17 4.06 14.50
N GLY A 71 5.40 2.75 14.31
CA GLY A 71 4.34 1.75 14.18
C GLY A 71 3.48 1.61 15.44
N LEU A 72 4.11 1.59 16.62
CA LEU A 72 3.41 1.55 17.91
C LEU A 72 2.58 2.82 18.15
N ALA A 73 3.17 4.00 17.86
CA ALA A 73 2.46 5.26 17.92
C ALA A 73 1.27 5.30 16.94
N PHE A 74 1.46 4.78 15.72
CA PHE A 74 0.37 4.71 14.74
C PHE A 74 -0.76 3.79 15.21
N LEU A 75 -0.43 2.62 15.77
CA LEU A 75 -1.42 1.73 16.38
C LEU A 75 -2.17 2.40 17.53
N ALA A 76 -1.49 3.14 18.40
CA ALA A 76 -2.12 3.90 19.46
C ALA A 76 -3.11 4.95 18.93
N VAL A 77 -2.76 5.65 17.84
CA VAL A 77 -3.68 6.58 17.14
C VAL A 77 -4.89 5.86 16.59
N ALA A 78 -4.70 4.71 15.93
CA ALA A 78 -5.80 3.93 15.36
C ALA A 78 -6.75 3.39 16.45
N VAL A 79 -6.20 2.89 17.56
CA VAL A 79 -7.00 2.45 18.72
C VAL A 79 -7.73 3.62 19.36
N ALA A 80 -7.09 4.79 19.54
CA ALA A 80 -7.74 5.97 20.10
C ALA A 80 -8.93 6.45 19.24
N LEU A 81 -8.79 6.41 17.91
CA LEU A 81 -9.89 6.68 16.98
C LEU A 81 -11.03 5.67 17.12
N TRP A 82 -10.70 4.38 17.25
CA TRP A 82 -11.69 3.33 17.47
C TRP A 82 -12.43 3.47 18.82
N LEU A 83 -11.71 3.78 19.90
CA LEU A 83 -12.33 4.02 21.20
C LEU A 83 -13.23 5.25 21.19
N ARG A 84 -12.91 6.28 20.38
CA ARG A 84 -13.75 7.46 20.19
C ARG A 84 -15.01 7.15 19.38
N ALA A 85 -14.93 6.24 18.41
CA ALA A 85 -16.04 5.83 17.57
C ALA A 85 -15.95 4.31 17.29
N PRO A 86 -16.56 3.47 18.16
CA PRO A 86 -16.39 2.00 18.13
C PRO A 86 -17.22 1.34 17.01
N LEU A 87 -17.05 1.81 15.78
CA LEU A 87 -17.66 1.27 14.58
C LEU A 87 -16.80 0.12 14.04
N PRO A 88 -17.40 -0.96 13.49
CA PRO A 88 -16.61 -2.09 13.00
C PRO A 88 -15.67 -1.74 11.84
N LEU A 89 -16.03 -0.73 11.05
CA LEU A 89 -15.17 -0.18 10.00
C LEU A 89 -13.86 0.39 10.57
N VAL A 90 -13.94 1.14 11.67
CA VAL A 90 -12.77 1.71 12.35
C VAL A 90 -11.95 0.61 13.03
N ALA A 91 -12.62 -0.43 13.55
CA ALA A 91 -11.94 -1.63 14.03
C ALA A 91 -11.13 -2.33 12.93
N ALA A 92 -11.66 -2.42 11.71
CA ALA A 92 -10.92 -2.96 10.57
C ALA A 92 -9.69 -2.11 10.21
N GLN A 93 -9.79 -0.78 10.28
CA GLN A 93 -8.63 0.11 10.10
C GLN A 93 -7.57 -0.14 11.19
N ALA A 94 -7.98 -0.24 12.46
CA ALA A 94 -7.07 -0.56 13.56
C ALA A 94 -6.41 -1.95 13.41
N LEU A 95 -7.16 -2.95 12.93
CA LEU A 95 -6.62 -4.26 12.59
C LEU A 95 -5.57 -4.18 11.48
N GLY A 96 -5.79 -3.38 10.43
CA GLY A 96 -4.78 -3.13 9.40
C GLY A 96 -3.52 -2.48 10.00
N THR A 97 -3.69 -1.44 10.81
CA THR A 97 -2.58 -0.73 11.47
C THR A 97 -1.79 -1.61 12.44
N LEU A 98 -2.40 -2.61 13.08
CA LEU A 98 -1.70 -3.57 13.95
C LEU A 98 -0.50 -4.24 13.25
N PHE A 99 -0.60 -4.47 11.95
CA PHE A 99 0.46 -5.11 11.19
C PHE A 99 1.69 -4.23 10.95
N VAL A 100 1.60 -2.91 11.18
CA VAL A 100 2.73 -1.97 11.04
C VAL A 100 3.82 -2.24 12.08
N PRO A 101 3.56 -2.18 13.40
CA PRO A 101 4.57 -2.50 14.40
C PRO A 101 4.99 -3.97 14.34
N LEU A 102 4.09 -4.90 13.96
CA LEU A 102 4.47 -6.31 13.78
C LEU A 102 5.46 -6.49 12.63
N ALA A 103 5.27 -5.81 11.50
CA ALA A 103 6.21 -5.82 10.40
C ALA A 103 7.54 -5.16 10.78
N ALA A 104 7.52 -4.04 11.49
CA ALA A 104 8.74 -3.39 11.97
C ALA A 104 9.51 -4.29 12.95
N ALA A 105 8.82 -4.97 13.87
CA ALA A 105 9.42 -5.95 14.76
C ALA A 105 9.98 -7.16 14.01
N ALA A 106 9.30 -7.64 12.96
CA ALA A 106 9.81 -8.73 12.13
C ALA A 106 11.10 -8.34 11.40
N ILE A 107 11.21 -7.12 10.89
CA ILE A 107 12.44 -6.60 10.29
C ILE A 107 13.58 -6.56 11.32
N LEU A 108 13.30 -6.04 12.51
CA LEU A 108 14.29 -5.88 13.58
C LEU A 108 14.79 -7.22 14.15
N LEU A 109 13.90 -8.22 14.28
CA LEU A 109 14.18 -9.48 14.98
C LEU A 109 14.55 -10.63 14.04
N ALA A 110 14.18 -10.54 12.77
CA ALA A 110 14.43 -11.56 11.77
C ALA A 110 14.99 -10.92 10.50
N ASP A 111 14.15 -10.73 9.48
CA ASP A 111 14.54 -10.18 8.19
C ASP A 111 13.35 -9.55 7.46
N ILE A 112 13.64 -8.93 6.30
CA ILE A 112 12.64 -8.29 5.45
C ILE A 112 11.61 -9.30 4.88
N PRO A 113 12.01 -10.49 4.37
CA PRO A 113 11.07 -11.52 3.94
C PRO A 113 10.02 -11.91 4.99
N ALA A 114 10.38 -11.99 6.28
CA ALA A 114 9.44 -12.29 7.36
C ALA A 114 8.37 -11.19 7.55
N ALA A 115 8.71 -9.94 7.23
CA ALA A 115 7.79 -8.81 7.34
C ALA A 115 6.81 -8.69 6.16
N LEU A 116 7.14 -9.28 5.00
CA LEU A 116 6.36 -9.16 3.77
C LEU A 116 4.85 -9.45 3.93
N PRO A 117 4.42 -10.61 4.49
CA PRO A 117 2.99 -10.90 4.63
C PRO A 117 2.29 -9.92 5.59
N LEU A 118 3.00 -9.41 6.61
CA LEU A 118 2.48 -8.44 7.56
C LEU A 118 2.29 -7.07 6.88
N LEU A 119 3.28 -6.62 6.11
CA LEU A 119 3.19 -5.41 5.30
C LEU A 119 2.04 -5.48 4.29
N ALA A 120 1.84 -6.64 3.66
CA ALA A 120 0.74 -6.86 2.74
C ALA A 120 -0.62 -6.77 3.46
N ALA A 121 -0.77 -7.40 4.64
CA ALA A 121 -1.99 -7.30 5.43
C ALA A 121 -2.30 -5.87 5.86
N PHE A 122 -1.30 -5.11 6.30
CA PHE A 122 -1.45 -3.68 6.59
C PHE A 122 -2.06 -2.94 5.39
N VAL A 123 -1.42 -3.01 4.22
CA VAL A 123 -1.84 -2.26 3.04
C VAL A 123 -3.22 -2.71 2.56
N VAL A 124 -3.46 -4.02 2.44
CA VAL A 124 -4.71 -4.56 1.92
C VAL A 124 -5.90 -4.27 2.82
N ILE A 125 -5.76 -4.47 4.14
CA ILE A 125 -6.86 -4.26 5.09
C ILE A 125 -7.18 -2.77 5.21
N THR A 126 -6.16 -1.92 5.37
CA THR A 126 -6.36 -0.46 5.51
C THR A 126 -7.04 0.13 4.27
N ILE A 127 -6.57 -0.22 3.08
CA ILE A 127 -7.19 0.24 1.83
C ILE A 127 -8.62 -0.30 1.70
N ALA A 128 -8.84 -1.60 1.94
CA ALA A 128 -10.18 -2.17 1.84
C ALA A 128 -11.16 -1.48 2.80
N ALA A 129 -10.70 -1.12 4.00
CA ALA A 129 -11.51 -0.41 4.99
C ALA A 129 -11.84 1.02 4.54
N GLU A 130 -10.86 1.79 4.06
CA GLU A 130 -11.11 3.13 3.49
C GLU A 130 -12.09 3.08 2.31
N ARG A 131 -11.98 2.05 1.46
CA ARG A 131 -12.89 1.89 0.33
C ARG A 131 -14.29 1.52 0.75
N ALA A 132 -14.43 0.63 1.73
CA ALA A 132 -15.71 0.32 2.32
C ALA A 132 -16.36 1.55 2.98
N GLU A 133 -15.57 2.43 3.61
CA GLU A 133 -16.02 3.70 4.20
C GLU A 133 -16.64 4.61 3.14
N LEU A 134 -15.87 4.88 2.08
CA LEU A 134 -16.26 5.81 1.02
C LEU A 134 -17.41 5.27 0.16
N ALA A 135 -17.49 3.96 -0.02
CA ALA A 135 -18.46 3.31 -0.87
C ALA A 135 -19.65 2.69 -0.09
N GLN A 136 -19.72 2.86 1.24
CA GLN A 136 -20.71 2.20 2.10
C GLN A 136 -22.15 2.38 1.58
N LEU A 137 -22.52 3.61 1.21
CA LEU A 137 -23.84 3.94 0.68
C LEU A 137 -24.16 3.20 -0.63
N THR A 138 -23.14 2.83 -1.40
CA THR A 138 -23.29 2.17 -2.70
C THR A 138 -23.06 0.66 -2.68
N MET A 139 -22.33 0.15 -1.68
CA MET A 139 -22.06 -1.28 -1.48
C MET A 139 -23.15 -1.97 -0.64
N GLY A 140 -24.00 -1.19 0.02
CA GLY A 140 -25.15 -1.68 0.76
C GLY A 140 -24.82 -2.26 2.14
N ALA A 141 -25.83 -2.80 2.81
CA ALA A 141 -25.75 -3.21 4.22
C ALA A 141 -24.72 -4.32 4.51
N ARG A 142 -24.29 -5.08 3.50
CA ARG A 142 -23.32 -6.17 3.66
C ARG A 142 -21.86 -5.72 3.54
N ALA A 143 -21.59 -4.45 3.24
CA ALA A 143 -20.23 -3.95 3.04
C ALA A 143 -19.34 -4.15 4.27
N VAL A 144 -19.84 -3.77 5.45
CA VAL A 144 -19.08 -3.87 6.70
C VAL A 144 -18.85 -5.33 7.14
N PRO A 145 -19.88 -6.22 7.19
CA PRO A 145 -19.64 -7.63 7.47
C PRO A 145 -18.68 -8.31 6.49
N MET A 146 -18.78 -7.99 5.20
CA MET A 146 -17.87 -8.53 4.18
C MET A 146 -16.44 -8.04 4.41
N LEU A 147 -16.25 -6.74 4.68
CA LEU A 147 -14.94 -6.19 5.05
C LEU A 147 -14.34 -6.94 6.23
N LEU A 148 -15.09 -7.15 7.32
CA LEU A 148 -14.57 -7.84 8.50
C LEU A 148 -14.18 -9.29 8.19
N ALA A 149 -15.00 -10.02 7.43
CA ALA A 149 -14.70 -11.39 7.03
C ALA A 149 -13.43 -11.45 6.18
N LEU A 150 -13.31 -10.58 5.18
CA LEU A 150 -12.15 -10.53 4.29
C LEU A 150 -10.88 -10.06 5.02
N ALA A 151 -11.00 -9.04 5.86
CA ALA A 151 -9.90 -8.56 6.70
C ALA A 151 -9.41 -9.65 7.66
N THR A 152 -10.33 -10.45 8.22
CA THR A 152 -9.98 -11.60 9.06
C THR A 152 -9.21 -12.66 8.25
N VAL A 153 -9.64 -13.00 7.04
CA VAL A 153 -8.92 -13.95 6.18
C VAL A 153 -7.52 -13.45 5.86
N VAL A 154 -7.37 -12.18 5.49
CA VAL A 154 -6.06 -11.56 5.20
C VAL A 154 -5.18 -11.54 6.45
N ALA A 155 -5.72 -11.14 7.60
CA ALA A 155 -5.01 -11.09 8.87
C ALA A 155 -4.52 -12.48 9.32
N LEU A 156 -5.39 -13.48 9.25
CA LEU A 156 -5.05 -14.88 9.55
C LEU A 156 -4.03 -15.42 8.56
N GLY A 157 -4.17 -15.12 7.26
CA GLY A 157 -3.19 -15.51 6.25
C GLY A 157 -1.81 -14.94 6.53
N ALA A 158 -1.72 -13.67 6.91
CA ALA A 158 -0.46 -13.03 7.27
C ALA A 158 0.15 -13.59 8.55
N ALA A 159 -0.65 -13.80 9.60
CA ALA A 159 -0.19 -14.44 10.84
C ALA A 159 0.24 -15.90 10.63
N LEU A 160 -0.48 -16.65 9.79
CA LEU A 160 -0.08 -18.01 9.42
C LEU A 160 1.16 -18.00 8.55
N ALA A 161 1.41 -16.97 7.74
CA ALA A 161 2.58 -16.93 6.88
C ALA A 161 3.88 -16.77 7.66
N THR A 162 3.83 -16.21 8.88
CA THR A 162 4.99 -16.12 9.77
C THR A 162 5.26 -17.44 10.52
N ALA A 163 4.22 -18.19 10.88
CA ALA A 163 4.37 -19.46 11.63
C ALA A 163 4.45 -20.71 10.73
N LEU A 164 3.68 -20.74 9.64
CA LEU A 164 3.51 -21.85 8.71
C LEU A 164 3.49 -21.34 7.25
N PRO A 165 4.64 -20.91 6.70
CA PRO A 165 4.70 -20.23 5.40
C PRO A 165 4.02 -20.99 4.25
N ALA A 166 4.14 -22.31 4.21
CA ALA A 166 3.54 -23.16 3.17
C ALA A 166 2.01 -23.01 3.05
N VAL A 167 1.32 -22.76 4.17
CA VAL A 167 -0.13 -22.58 4.23
C VAL A 167 -0.49 -21.09 4.25
N GLY A 168 0.21 -20.30 5.06
CA GLY A 168 -0.13 -18.91 5.30
C GLY A 168 -0.11 -18.04 4.05
N TYR A 169 0.91 -18.19 3.18
CA TYR A 169 0.95 -17.44 1.91
C TYR A 169 -0.24 -17.78 1.00
N ARG A 170 -0.71 -19.03 0.99
CA ARG A 170 -1.89 -19.42 0.18
C ARG A 170 -3.17 -18.80 0.73
N VAL A 171 -3.33 -18.80 2.05
CA VAL A 171 -4.48 -18.15 2.72
C VAL A 171 -4.46 -16.63 2.49
N LEU A 172 -3.28 -16.01 2.59
CA LEU A 172 -3.09 -14.60 2.27
C LEU A 172 -3.45 -14.30 0.81
N GLY A 173 -2.96 -15.12 -0.13
CA GLY A 173 -3.27 -15.01 -1.55
C GLY A 173 -4.77 -15.14 -1.85
N LEU A 174 -5.46 -16.08 -1.20
CA LEU A 174 -6.92 -16.20 -1.25
C LEU A 174 -7.61 -14.94 -0.72
N GLY A 175 -7.17 -14.42 0.43
CA GLY A 175 -7.68 -13.17 1.00
C GLY A 175 -7.54 -11.99 0.04
N CYS A 176 -6.35 -11.81 -0.55
CA CYS A 176 -6.10 -10.77 -1.55
C CYS A 176 -7.00 -10.91 -2.79
N LEU A 177 -7.19 -12.13 -3.30
CA LEU A 177 -8.08 -12.38 -4.43
C LEU A 177 -9.54 -12.06 -4.10
N LEU A 178 -10.01 -12.46 -2.92
CA LEU A 178 -11.39 -12.19 -2.49
C LEU A 178 -11.61 -10.69 -2.28
N VAL A 179 -10.66 -9.97 -1.68
CA VAL A 179 -10.69 -8.50 -1.56
C VAL A 179 -10.72 -7.84 -2.93
N ALA A 180 -9.82 -8.23 -3.85
CA ALA A 180 -9.78 -7.67 -5.19
C ALA A 180 -11.11 -7.92 -5.95
N ALA A 181 -11.63 -9.15 -5.90
CA ALA A 181 -12.90 -9.50 -6.54
C ALA A 181 -14.07 -8.69 -5.96
N TRP A 182 -14.12 -8.56 -4.63
CA TRP A 182 -15.15 -7.76 -3.96
C TRP A 182 -15.07 -6.28 -4.32
N LEU A 183 -13.88 -5.67 -4.31
CA LEU A 183 -13.71 -4.26 -4.65
C LEU A 183 -14.00 -4.01 -6.14
N LEU A 184 -13.55 -4.87 -7.06
CA LEU A 184 -13.88 -4.77 -8.49
C LEU A 184 -15.38 -4.89 -8.74
N ARG A 185 -16.05 -5.79 -8.00
CA ARG A 185 -17.47 -6.08 -8.17
C ARG A 185 -18.36 -5.02 -7.55
N ASP A 186 -18.07 -4.55 -6.34
CA ASP A 186 -19.02 -3.82 -5.49
C ASP A 186 -18.66 -2.34 -5.30
N ASP A 187 -17.38 -1.95 -5.40
CA ASP A 187 -16.94 -0.54 -5.29
C ASP A 187 -17.43 0.30 -6.50
N VAL A 188 -17.41 1.63 -6.34
CA VAL A 188 -17.90 2.63 -7.28
C VAL A 188 -17.08 2.71 -8.58
N GLY A 189 -15.86 2.18 -8.60
CA GLY A 189 -14.93 2.25 -9.74
C GLY A 189 -15.55 1.81 -11.07
N ARG A 190 -16.27 0.68 -11.09
CA ARG A 190 -16.94 0.14 -12.29
C ARG A 190 -17.98 1.08 -12.90
N ARG A 191 -18.60 1.93 -12.07
CA ARG A 191 -19.58 2.94 -12.52
C ARG A 191 -18.86 4.22 -12.93
N MET A 192 -17.91 4.67 -12.11
CA MET A 192 -17.18 5.92 -12.30
C MET A 192 -16.26 5.92 -13.52
N ILE A 193 -15.81 4.75 -14.01
CA ILE A 193 -14.96 4.65 -15.21
C ILE A 193 -15.64 5.17 -16.48
N ARG A 194 -16.98 5.15 -16.53
CA ARG A 194 -17.78 5.70 -17.63
C ARG A 194 -17.99 7.21 -17.53
N GLY A 195 -17.57 7.83 -16.42
CA GLY A 195 -17.65 9.27 -16.21
C GLY A 195 -16.55 10.04 -16.93
N THR A 196 -16.32 11.29 -16.50
CA THR A 196 -15.27 12.17 -17.03
C THR A 196 -14.49 12.84 -15.90
N GLY A 197 -13.35 13.45 -16.24
CA GLY A 197 -12.51 14.18 -15.29
C GLY A 197 -11.98 13.31 -14.14
N PHE A 198 -12.01 13.86 -12.93
CA PHE A 198 -11.49 13.21 -11.73
C PHE A 198 -12.14 11.86 -11.44
N ARG A 199 -13.46 11.73 -11.64
CA ARG A 199 -14.19 10.48 -11.37
C ARG A 199 -13.65 9.32 -12.21
N ARG A 200 -13.38 9.57 -13.50
CA ARG A 200 -12.82 8.56 -14.41
C ARG A 200 -11.37 8.23 -14.09
N PHE A 201 -10.56 9.23 -13.75
CA PHE A 201 -9.16 9.03 -13.33
C PHE A 201 -9.07 8.17 -12.07
N ASN A 202 -9.81 8.56 -11.02
CA ASN A 202 -9.89 7.83 -9.76
C ASN A 202 -10.34 6.38 -10.03
N ALA A 203 -11.41 6.17 -10.80
CA ALA A 203 -11.89 4.84 -11.15
C ALA A 203 -10.86 3.98 -11.90
N ALA A 204 -10.11 4.56 -12.85
CA ALA A 204 -9.10 3.83 -13.60
C ALA A 204 -7.97 3.33 -12.67
N ALA A 205 -7.48 4.20 -11.79
CA ALA A 205 -6.46 3.85 -10.82
C ALA A 205 -6.96 2.78 -9.82
N LEU A 206 -8.19 2.91 -9.31
CA LEU A 206 -8.82 1.90 -8.44
C LEU A 206 -8.92 0.53 -9.13
N LEU A 207 -9.46 0.48 -10.35
CA LEU A 207 -9.68 -0.77 -11.07
C LEU A 207 -8.35 -1.44 -11.44
N ALA A 208 -7.39 -0.68 -11.94
CA ALA A 208 -6.09 -1.20 -12.33
C ALA A 208 -5.28 -1.66 -11.10
N GLY A 209 -5.36 -0.94 -9.97
CA GLY A 209 -4.76 -1.37 -8.72
C GLY A 209 -5.35 -2.66 -8.18
N ASN A 210 -6.68 -2.82 -8.19
CA ASN A 210 -7.31 -4.08 -7.80
C ASN A 210 -6.96 -5.23 -8.76
N GLY A 211 -6.74 -4.95 -10.05
CA GLY A 211 -6.22 -5.92 -11.01
C GLY A 211 -4.85 -6.47 -10.59
N TRP A 212 -3.94 -5.59 -10.15
CA TRP A 212 -2.63 -6.02 -9.64
C TRP A 212 -2.70 -6.78 -8.32
N LEU A 213 -3.61 -6.39 -7.41
CA LEU A 213 -3.87 -7.17 -6.19
C LEU A 213 -4.35 -8.60 -6.53
N ALA A 214 -5.21 -8.74 -7.54
CA ALA A 214 -5.65 -10.05 -8.00
C ALA A 214 -4.50 -10.88 -8.57
N VAL A 215 -3.60 -10.28 -9.36
CA VAL A 215 -2.40 -10.96 -9.87
C VAL A 215 -1.52 -11.44 -8.72
N ALA A 216 -1.20 -10.58 -7.76
CA ALA A 216 -0.39 -10.97 -6.60
C ALA A 216 -1.06 -12.07 -5.76
N GLY A 217 -2.36 -11.94 -5.50
CA GLY A 217 -3.14 -12.95 -4.78
C GLY A 217 -3.16 -14.31 -5.49
N ALA A 218 -3.29 -14.32 -6.82
CA ALA A 218 -3.22 -15.54 -7.62
C ALA A 218 -1.86 -16.22 -7.53
N VAL A 219 -0.77 -15.45 -7.62
CA VAL A 219 0.59 -15.99 -7.48
C VAL A 219 0.77 -16.63 -6.10
N TRP A 220 0.41 -15.93 -5.01
CA TRP A 220 0.51 -16.52 -3.66
C TRP A 220 -0.41 -17.73 -3.44
N LEU A 221 -1.61 -17.74 -4.02
CA LEU A 221 -2.52 -18.88 -3.89
C LEU A 221 -1.97 -20.14 -4.57
N VAL A 222 -1.38 -19.99 -5.77
CA VAL A 222 -0.88 -21.11 -6.58
C VAL A 222 0.51 -21.55 -6.12
N VAL A 223 1.44 -20.60 -5.99
CA VAL A 223 2.86 -20.84 -5.68
C VAL A 223 3.09 -21.06 -4.19
N GLY A 224 2.31 -20.39 -3.32
CA GLY A 224 2.60 -20.31 -1.90
C GLY A 224 3.70 -19.28 -1.62
N GLN A 225 4.64 -19.59 -0.73
CA GLN A 225 5.80 -18.75 -0.45
C GLN A 225 6.67 -18.62 -1.71
N PRO A 226 6.85 -17.42 -2.28
CA PRO A 226 7.67 -17.25 -3.47
C PRO A 226 9.15 -17.50 -3.17
N VAL A 227 9.75 -18.52 -3.81
CA VAL A 227 11.19 -18.79 -3.75
C VAL A 227 11.91 -18.28 -5.00
N ALA A 228 11.26 -18.37 -6.17
CA ALA A 228 11.79 -17.83 -7.41
C ALA A 228 11.67 -16.30 -7.41
N ALA A 229 12.74 -15.63 -7.88
CA ALA A 229 12.84 -14.16 -7.90
C ALA A 229 11.63 -13.50 -8.58
N GLY A 230 11.13 -14.12 -9.65
CA GLY A 230 10.00 -13.60 -10.43
C GLY A 230 8.65 -13.59 -9.72
N HIS A 231 8.28 -14.71 -9.10
CA HIS A 231 7.07 -14.80 -8.28
C HIS A 231 7.13 -13.84 -7.09
N HIS A 232 8.31 -13.69 -6.50
CA HIS A 232 8.55 -12.74 -5.41
C HIS A 232 8.37 -11.29 -5.89
N ASP A 233 8.95 -10.95 -7.04
CA ASP A 233 8.83 -9.62 -7.63
C ASP A 233 7.38 -9.24 -7.96
N ALA A 234 6.65 -10.16 -8.61
CA ALA A 234 5.25 -9.96 -9.00
C ALA A 234 4.32 -9.76 -7.79
N THR A 235 4.56 -10.48 -6.71
CA THR A 235 3.73 -10.38 -5.49
C THR A 235 4.00 -9.09 -4.73
N ILE A 236 5.27 -8.75 -4.50
CA ILE A 236 5.65 -7.50 -3.84
C ILE A 236 5.15 -6.29 -4.65
N HIS A 237 5.56 -6.21 -5.91
CA HIS A 237 5.21 -5.04 -6.71
C HIS A 237 3.72 -5.03 -7.03
N GLY A 238 3.06 -6.18 -7.18
CA GLY A 238 1.61 -6.24 -7.37
C GLY A 238 0.83 -5.64 -6.20
N VAL A 239 1.22 -5.94 -4.96
CA VAL A 239 0.54 -5.42 -3.76
C VAL A 239 0.92 -3.97 -3.45
N PHE A 240 2.21 -3.64 -3.39
CA PHE A 240 2.62 -2.33 -2.88
C PHE A 240 2.57 -1.25 -3.96
N LEU A 241 3.05 -1.57 -5.17
CA LEU A 241 3.16 -0.60 -6.26
C LEU A 241 1.92 -0.63 -7.16
N GLY A 242 1.53 -1.81 -7.63
CA GLY A 242 0.36 -2.01 -8.45
C GLY A 242 -0.91 -1.60 -7.72
N PHE A 243 -1.17 -2.17 -6.55
CA PHE A 243 -2.34 -1.85 -5.75
C PHE A 243 -2.12 -0.59 -4.89
N GLY A 244 -1.20 -0.61 -3.91
CA GLY A 244 -1.02 0.48 -2.94
C GLY A 244 -0.77 1.86 -3.56
N VAL A 245 0.21 1.99 -4.45
CA VAL A 245 0.52 3.29 -5.09
C VAL A 245 -0.61 3.73 -6.02
N SER A 246 -1.29 2.83 -6.74
CA SER A 246 -2.48 3.22 -7.53
C SER A 246 -3.57 3.83 -6.65
N MET A 247 -3.75 3.33 -5.42
CA MET A 247 -4.70 3.92 -4.47
C MET A 247 -4.27 5.32 -4.03
N ILE A 248 -2.98 5.53 -3.75
CA ILE A 248 -2.43 6.85 -3.43
C ILE A 248 -2.66 7.82 -4.60
N MET A 249 -2.35 7.41 -5.83
CA MET A 249 -2.59 8.24 -7.02
C MET A 249 -4.08 8.55 -7.20
N ALA A 250 -4.98 7.58 -6.98
CA ALA A 250 -6.41 7.76 -7.11
C ALA A 250 -6.96 8.84 -6.16
N HIS A 251 -6.44 8.91 -4.94
CA HIS A 251 -6.93 9.78 -3.88
C HIS A 251 -6.06 11.02 -3.65
N ALA A 252 -4.96 11.20 -4.38
CA ALA A 252 -4.09 12.35 -4.20
C ALA A 252 -4.85 13.71 -4.22
N PRO A 253 -5.79 13.97 -5.15
CA PRO A 253 -6.57 15.22 -5.16
C PRO A 253 -7.48 15.43 -3.95
N THR A 254 -7.76 14.37 -3.17
CA THR A 254 -8.67 14.41 -2.02
C THR A 254 -7.95 14.32 -0.68
N ILE A 255 -6.84 13.57 -0.58
CA ILE A 255 -6.08 13.37 0.68
C ILE A 255 -5.05 14.48 0.88
N PHE A 256 -4.25 14.78 -0.15
CA PHE A 256 -3.15 15.73 -0.01
C PHE A 256 -3.56 17.17 0.31
N PRO A 257 -4.75 17.70 -0.05
CA PRO A 257 -5.14 19.02 0.41
C PRO A 257 -5.19 19.16 1.93
N ALA A 258 -5.62 18.10 2.62
CA ALA A 258 -5.72 18.09 4.07
C ALA A 258 -4.32 18.10 4.73
N VAL A 259 -3.33 17.50 4.06
CA VAL A 259 -1.93 17.42 4.50
C VAL A 259 -1.14 18.68 4.16
N ILE A 260 -1.24 19.16 2.92
CA ILE A 260 -0.47 20.30 2.38
C ILE A 260 -1.07 21.65 2.85
N GLY A 261 -2.35 21.65 3.26
CA GLY A 261 -3.06 22.87 3.64
C GLY A 261 -3.44 23.76 2.46
N ARG A 262 -3.45 23.20 1.23
CA ARG A 262 -3.84 23.90 -0.01
C ARG A 262 -4.61 22.99 -0.96
N PRO A 263 -5.50 23.52 -1.81
CA PRO A 263 -6.21 22.72 -2.80
C PRO A 263 -5.25 21.98 -3.75
N LEU A 264 -5.54 20.73 -4.05
CA LEU A 264 -4.85 19.95 -5.08
C LEU A 264 -5.82 19.62 -6.21
N PRO A 265 -6.11 20.55 -7.14
CA PRO A 265 -7.09 20.30 -8.17
C PRO A 265 -6.65 19.16 -9.09
N TYR A 266 -7.61 18.37 -9.55
CA TYR A 266 -7.38 17.36 -10.57
C TYR A 266 -6.89 18.02 -11.88
N ARG A 267 -5.83 17.46 -12.48
CA ARG A 267 -5.32 17.87 -13.79
C ARG A 267 -5.13 16.67 -14.69
N ARG A 268 -5.33 16.86 -16.00
CA ARG A 268 -5.16 15.79 -17.00
C ARG A 268 -3.74 15.19 -16.99
N SER A 269 -2.73 15.97 -16.59
CA SER A 269 -1.34 15.49 -16.43
C SER A 269 -1.20 14.35 -15.41
N MET A 270 -2.13 14.18 -14.48
CA MET A 270 -2.12 13.08 -13.50
C MET A 270 -2.30 11.70 -14.16
N TRP A 271 -2.81 11.63 -15.40
CA TRP A 271 -2.86 10.37 -16.16
C TRP A 271 -1.49 9.85 -16.57
N LEU A 272 -0.51 10.75 -16.74
CA LEU A 272 0.84 10.36 -17.17
C LEU A 272 1.52 9.43 -16.16
N PRO A 273 1.69 9.78 -14.86
CA PRO A 273 2.31 8.88 -13.91
C PRO A 273 1.52 7.57 -13.74
N LEU A 274 0.18 7.63 -13.79
CA LEU A 274 -0.65 6.42 -13.72
C LEU A 274 -0.39 5.49 -14.92
N GLY A 275 -0.36 6.03 -16.14
CA GLY A 275 -0.05 5.26 -17.34
C GLY A 275 1.34 4.65 -17.31
N LEU A 276 2.35 5.43 -16.90
CA LEU A 276 3.73 4.96 -16.74
C LEU A 276 3.82 3.84 -15.69
N LEU A 277 3.10 3.97 -14.57
CA LEU A 277 3.07 2.96 -13.52
C LEU A 277 2.55 1.62 -14.05
N HIS A 278 1.38 1.59 -14.68
CA HIS A 278 0.79 0.34 -15.16
C HIS A 278 1.54 -0.25 -16.37
N ALA A 279 2.05 0.60 -17.27
CA ALA A 279 2.90 0.14 -18.37
C ALA A 279 4.20 -0.47 -17.84
N GLY A 280 4.84 0.19 -16.87
CA GLY A 280 6.07 -0.29 -16.23
C GLY A 280 5.87 -1.59 -15.48
N MET A 281 4.79 -1.70 -14.70
CA MET A 281 4.39 -2.94 -14.03
C MET A 281 4.15 -4.09 -15.01
N THR A 282 3.45 -3.82 -16.12
CA THR A 282 3.18 -4.83 -17.16
C THR A 282 4.47 -5.30 -17.82
N ALA A 283 5.33 -4.36 -18.25
CA ALA A 283 6.62 -4.67 -18.83
C ALA A 283 7.50 -5.44 -17.84
N ARG A 284 7.55 -5.02 -16.57
CA ARG A 284 8.35 -5.66 -15.51
C ARG A 284 7.94 -7.13 -15.34
N ILE A 285 6.65 -7.38 -15.15
CA ILE A 285 6.14 -8.73 -14.89
C ILE A 285 6.23 -9.61 -16.13
N LEU A 286 5.91 -9.10 -17.33
CA LEU A 286 6.07 -9.87 -18.56
C LEU A 286 7.54 -10.16 -18.87
N GLY A 287 8.44 -9.20 -18.64
CA GLY A 287 9.87 -9.38 -18.82
C GLY A 287 10.42 -10.48 -17.92
N ASP A 288 9.96 -10.54 -16.68
CA ASP A 288 10.33 -11.62 -15.77
C ASP A 288 9.73 -12.99 -16.20
N LEU A 289 8.42 -13.06 -16.48
CA LEU A 289 7.74 -14.29 -16.92
C LEU A 289 8.30 -14.86 -18.23
N LEU A 290 8.74 -13.99 -19.15
CA LEU A 290 9.32 -14.37 -20.43
C LEU A 290 10.85 -14.51 -20.37
N ALA A 291 11.47 -14.34 -19.19
CA ALA A 291 12.92 -14.31 -19.00
C ALA A 291 13.67 -13.30 -19.90
N VAL A 292 13.02 -12.17 -20.23
CA VAL A 292 13.58 -11.04 -20.99
C VAL A 292 14.06 -9.96 -20.03
N GLY A 293 15.32 -10.05 -19.61
CA GLY A 293 15.92 -9.17 -18.60
C GLY A 293 15.86 -7.66 -18.91
N ASP A 294 16.00 -7.27 -20.18
CA ASP A 294 15.91 -5.85 -20.60
C ASP A 294 14.50 -5.29 -20.44
N LEU A 295 13.48 -6.11 -20.71
CA LEU A 295 12.08 -5.73 -20.53
C LEU A 295 11.75 -5.59 -19.03
N TYR A 296 12.27 -6.50 -18.21
CA TYR A 296 12.16 -6.43 -16.75
C TYR A 296 12.79 -5.14 -16.19
N ARG A 297 14.04 -4.84 -16.57
CA ARG A 297 14.76 -3.63 -16.15
C ARG A 297 14.05 -2.36 -16.62
N THR A 298 13.65 -2.31 -17.89
CA THR A 298 12.93 -1.17 -18.46
C THR A 298 11.60 -0.94 -17.73
N GLY A 299 10.86 -2.00 -17.42
CA GLY A 299 9.65 -1.93 -16.62
C GLY A 299 9.90 -1.36 -15.22
N GLY A 300 10.94 -1.84 -14.53
CA GLY A 300 11.36 -1.31 -13.23
C GLY A 300 11.81 0.15 -13.26
N THR A 301 12.54 0.58 -14.29
CA THR A 301 12.89 2.00 -14.46
C THR A 301 11.65 2.85 -14.70
N LEU A 302 10.70 2.36 -15.52
CA LEU A 302 9.48 3.08 -15.84
C LEU A 302 8.59 3.29 -14.60
N THR A 303 8.54 2.32 -13.69
CA THR A 303 7.82 2.48 -12.42
C THR A 303 8.47 3.49 -11.48
N VAL A 304 9.80 3.57 -11.45
CA VAL A 304 10.50 4.63 -10.70
C VAL A 304 10.22 6.01 -11.32
N ILE A 305 10.29 6.13 -12.65
CA ILE A 305 9.94 7.37 -13.35
C ILE A 305 8.48 7.76 -13.05
N ALA A 306 7.55 6.80 -13.01
CA ALA A 306 6.16 7.05 -12.66
C ALA A 306 6.02 7.71 -11.27
N MET A 307 6.79 7.24 -10.27
CA MET A 307 6.79 7.84 -8.93
C MET A 307 7.34 9.26 -8.91
N LEU A 308 8.43 9.53 -9.63
CA LEU A 308 9.03 10.86 -9.72
C LEU A 308 8.09 11.84 -10.43
N VAL A 309 7.53 11.42 -11.57
CA VAL A 309 6.55 12.20 -12.33
C VAL A 309 5.31 12.44 -11.48
N PHE A 310 4.85 11.47 -10.68
CA PHE A 310 3.74 11.66 -9.77
C PHE A 310 4.02 12.76 -8.75
N ALA A 311 5.15 12.72 -8.05
CA ALA A 311 5.55 13.76 -7.11
C ALA A 311 5.59 15.15 -7.78
N LEU A 312 6.20 15.25 -8.96
CA LEU A 312 6.25 16.50 -9.74
C LEU A 312 4.86 16.99 -10.14
N THR A 313 3.95 16.10 -10.56
CA THR A 313 2.59 16.49 -10.93
C THR A 313 1.77 16.98 -9.74
N VAL A 314 1.97 16.39 -8.56
CA VAL A 314 1.36 16.83 -7.31
C VAL A 314 1.87 18.22 -6.93
N ILE A 315 3.19 18.40 -6.86
CA ILE A 315 3.81 19.70 -6.53
C ILE A 315 3.36 20.79 -7.50
N ALA A 316 3.43 20.53 -8.81
CA ALA A 316 3.03 21.48 -9.83
C ALA A 316 1.52 21.80 -9.77
N SER A 317 0.67 20.85 -9.38
CA SER A 317 -0.76 21.11 -9.22
C SER A 317 -1.05 21.96 -7.98
N ALA A 318 -0.37 21.69 -6.86
CA ALA A 318 -0.51 22.42 -5.60
C ALA A 318 0.00 23.86 -5.69
N VAL A 319 1.08 24.11 -6.44
CA VAL A 319 1.62 25.47 -6.63
C VAL A 319 0.72 26.33 -7.53
N ARG A 320 -0.01 25.70 -8.46
CA ARG A 320 -0.90 26.37 -9.42
C ARG A 320 -2.37 26.40 -8.97
N GLY A 321 -2.67 25.96 -7.75
CA GLY A 321 -4.01 25.93 -7.15
C GLY A 321 -4.11 26.95 -6.04
#